data_AF-A0A519Z9V3-F1
#
_entry.id   AF-A0A519Z9V3-F1
#
_cell.length_a   1.000
_cell.length_b   1.000
_cell.length_c   1.000
_cell.angle_alpha   90.00
_cell.angle_beta   90.00
_cell.angle_gamma   90.00
#
_symmetry.space_group_name_H-M   'P 1'
#
loop_
_entity.id
_entity.type
_entity.pdbx_description
1 polymer ?
#
loop_
_entity_poly.entity_id
_entity_poly.type
_entity_poly.pdbx_seq_one_letter_code
_entity_poly.pdbx_strand_id
1 'polypeptide(L)'
;GETRPAWKVLRVLGNLLGLSGFDADSSQAVLAAAFPGVASGSLVDAARLSNASSASIDTTPAGAKPCVASIYQLDGLVRRAPSLQLTADARAARAVEGVVA
;
A
#
# COMPACT_ATOMS: atom_id res chain seq x y z
N GLY A 1 19.81 -8.06 8.01
CA GLY A 1 18.77 -9.10 7.91
C GLY A 1 18.30 -9.37 9.30
N GLU A 2 17.02 -9.14 9.57
CA GLU A 2 16.27 -9.53 10.78
C GLU A 2 14.78 -9.16 10.53
N THR A 3 14.36 -9.13 9.26
CA THR A 3 13.04 -8.66 8.86
C THR A 3 11.97 -9.62 9.37
N ARG A 4 10.86 -9.06 9.85
CA ARG A 4 9.69 -9.80 10.32
C ARG A 4 8.47 -9.38 9.49
N PRO A 5 7.46 -10.25 9.33
CA PRO A 5 6.18 -9.83 8.75
C PRO A 5 5.60 -8.63 9.49
N ALA A 6 5.11 -7.62 8.77
CA ALA A 6 4.65 -6.36 9.34
C ALA A 6 3.59 -6.56 10.44
N TRP A 7 2.64 -7.48 10.25
CA TRP A 7 1.59 -7.75 11.24
C TRP A 7 2.16 -8.23 12.59
N LYS A 8 3.27 -8.99 12.61
CA LYS A 8 3.91 -9.43 13.86
C LYS A 8 4.57 -8.26 14.58
N VAL A 9 5.16 -7.34 13.83
CA VAL A 9 5.76 -6.12 14.39
C VAL A 9 4.67 -5.24 15.00
N LEU A 10 3.58 -5.00 14.27
CA LEU A 10 2.44 -4.23 14.75
C LEU A 10 1.80 -4.86 15.99
N ARG A 11 1.60 -6.19 15.98
CA ARG A 11 1.13 -6.97 17.14
C ARG A 11 1.97 -6.69 18.40
N VAL A 12 3.29 -6.83 18.27
CA VAL A 12 4.21 -6.61 19.41
C VAL A 12 4.21 -5.16 19.87
N LEU A 13 4.21 -4.20 18.94
CA LEU A 13 4.16 -2.78 19.29
C LEU A 13 2.85 -2.43 20.02
N GLY A 14 1.70 -2.93 19.56
CA GLY A 14 0.42 -2.76 20.24
C GLY A 14 0.44 -3.31 21.67
N ASN A 15 0.98 -4.52 21.85
CA ASN A 15 1.09 -5.15 23.17
C ASN A 15 2.02 -4.36 24.12
N LEU A 16 3.16 -3.88 23.63
CA LEU A 16 4.09 -3.05 24.42
C LEU A 16 3.48 -1.72 24.86
N LEU A 17 2.59 -1.17 24.02
CA LEU A 17 1.87 0.08 24.30
C LEU A 17 0.58 -0.14 25.09
N GLY A 18 0.20 -1.38 25.41
CA GLY A 18 -1.04 -1.71 26.12
C GLY A 18 -2.31 -1.41 25.32
N LEU A 19 -2.24 -1.44 23.99
CA LEU A 19 -3.38 -1.19 23.10
C LEU A 19 -4.19 -2.46 22.85
N SER A 20 -5.51 -2.35 22.85
CA SER A 20 -6.41 -3.45 22.48
C SER A 20 -6.44 -3.67 20.96
N GLY A 21 -6.87 -4.86 20.54
CA GLY A 21 -7.03 -5.19 19.11
C GLY A 21 -5.77 -5.71 18.42
N PHE A 22 -4.70 -5.97 19.18
CA PHE A 22 -3.40 -6.45 18.68
C PHE A 22 -3.08 -7.89 19.15
N ASP A 23 -4.09 -8.69 19.48
CA ASP A 23 -3.91 -10.02 20.08
C ASP A 23 -3.81 -11.17 19.05
N ALA A 24 -3.89 -10.85 17.75
CA ALA A 24 -3.88 -11.86 16.68
C ALA A 24 -2.61 -12.72 16.71
N ASP A 25 -2.76 -14.03 16.83
CA ASP A 25 -1.65 -15.00 16.88
C ASP A 25 -1.29 -15.58 15.50
N SER A 26 -2.11 -15.31 14.48
CA SER A 26 -1.98 -15.83 13.13
C SER A 26 -2.38 -14.80 12.08
N SER A 27 -1.86 -14.94 10.85
CA SER A 27 -2.26 -14.10 9.72
C SER A 27 -3.75 -14.27 9.35
N GLN A 28 -4.32 -15.44 9.61
CA GLN A 28 -5.72 -15.76 9.38
C GLN A 28 -6.63 -15.01 10.36
N ALA A 29 -6.23 -14.90 11.63
CA ALA A 29 -6.92 -14.05 12.59
C ALA A 29 -6.86 -12.56 12.19
N VAL A 30 -5.71 -12.09 11.67
CA VAL A 30 -5.58 -10.73 11.12
C VAL A 30 -6.53 -10.52 9.93
N LEU A 31 -6.63 -11.50 9.02
CA LEU A 31 -7.54 -11.43 7.87
C LEU A 31 -9.01 -11.37 8.32
N ALA A 32 -9.43 -12.24 9.25
CA ALA A 32 -10.79 -12.26 9.76
C ALA A 32 -11.17 -10.95 10.47
N ALA A 33 -10.22 -10.33 11.19
CA ALA A 33 -10.40 -9.03 11.82
C ALA A 33 -10.51 -7.89 10.79
N ALA A 34 -9.71 -7.91 9.72
CA ALA A 34 -9.72 -6.90 8.67
C ALA A 34 -10.91 -7.02 7.71
N PHE A 35 -11.42 -8.25 7.50
CA PHE A 35 -12.54 -8.56 6.63
C PHE A 35 -13.63 -9.31 7.40
N PRO A 36 -14.48 -8.59 8.16
CA PRO A 36 -15.62 -9.21 8.84
C PRO A 36 -16.43 -10.07 7.86
N GLY A 37 -16.85 -11.25 8.33
CA GLY A 37 -17.55 -12.26 7.53
C GLY A 37 -16.64 -13.26 6.81
N VAL A 38 -15.31 -13.07 6.80
CA VAL A 38 -14.36 -14.10 6.35
C VAL A 38 -13.97 -14.97 7.54
N ALA A 39 -14.37 -16.24 7.55
CA ALA A 39 -13.97 -17.18 8.58
C ALA A 39 -12.45 -17.37 8.59
N SER A 40 -11.86 -17.49 9.78
CA SER A 40 -10.42 -17.74 9.91
C SER A 40 -10.03 -19.02 9.16
N GLY A 41 -9.00 -18.92 8.31
CA GLY A 41 -8.54 -20.03 7.46
C GLY A 41 -9.28 -20.17 6.13
N SER A 42 -10.32 -19.37 5.89
CA SER A 42 -10.99 -19.28 4.59
C SER A 42 -10.37 -18.20 3.70
N LEU A 43 -10.57 -18.33 2.39
CA LEU A 43 -10.24 -17.28 1.43
C LEU A 43 -11.33 -16.19 1.45
N VAL A 44 -10.97 -15.00 0.95
CA VAL A 44 -11.96 -13.93 0.72
C VAL A 44 -12.91 -14.37 -0.39
N ASP A 45 -14.21 -14.17 -0.16
CA ASP A 45 -15.25 -14.45 -1.15
C ASP A 45 -14.96 -13.72 -2.47
N ALA A 46 -15.00 -14.46 -3.59
CA ALA A 46 -14.76 -13.92 -4.93
C ALA A 46 -15.71 -12.76 -5.29
N ALA A 47 -16.94 -12.74 -4.76
CA ALA A 47 -17.88 -11.64 -4.95
C ALA A 47 -17.36 -10.29 -4.39
N ARG A 48 -16.44 -10.34 -3.40
CA ARG A 48 -15.78 -9.17 -2.81
C ARG A 48 -14.49 -8.77 -3.52
N LEU A 49 -14.06 -9.53 -4.53
CA LEU A 49 -12.83 -9.31 -5.28
C LEU A 49 -13.07 -8.71 -6.67
N SER A 50 -14.31 -8.29 -6.95
CA SER A 50 -14.68 -7.60 -8.19
C SER A 50 -14.41 -6.10 -8.09
N ASN A 51 -13.87 -5.52 -9.15
CA ASN A 51 -13.76 -4.06 -9.32
C ASN A 51 -15.02 -3.43 -9.94
N ALA A 52 -16.08 -4.23 -10.19
CA ALA A 52 -17.35 -3.70 -10.67
C ALA A 52 -17.91 -2.71 -9.65
N SER A 53 -18.31 -1.53 -10.13
CA SER A 53 -18.83 -0.45 -9.30
C SER A 53 -20.07 0.13 -9.93
N SER A 54 -21.06 0.48 -9.10
CA SER A 54 -22.23 1.27 -9.49
C SER A 54 -22.02 2.77 -9.26
N ALA A 55 -20.79 3.21 -8.96
CA ALA A 55 -20.48 4.63 -8.81
C ALA A 55 -20.74 5.37 -10.13
N SER A 56 -21.40 6.54 -10.04
CA SER A 56 -21.60 7.40 -11.19
C SER A 56 -20.26 7.91 -11.72
N ILE A 57 -20.12 7.94 -13.06
CA ILE A 57 -18.95 8.52 -13.70
C ILE A 57 -19.07 10.05 -13.62
N ASP A 58 -18.11 10.69 -12.95
CA ASP A 58 -17.94 12.15 -12.98
C ASP A 58 -16.93 12.53 -14.06
N THR A 59 -17.37 13.29 -15.05
CA THR A 59 -16.53 13.81 -16.14
C THR A 59 -16.23 15.29 -16.01
N THR A 60 -16.58 15.91 -14.87
CA THR A 60 -16.28 17.31 -14.59
C THR A 60 -14.76 17.53 -14.68
N PRO A 61 -14.30 18.55 -15.43
CA PRO A 61 -12.88 18.84 -15.52
C PRO A 61 -12.26 19.09 -14.14
N ALA A 62 -11.12 18.46 -13.87
CA ALA A 62 -10.40 18.64 -12.60
C ALA A 62 -9.94 20.10 -12.43
N GLY A 63 -10.35 20.74 -11.34
CA GLY A 63 -10.00 22.14 -11.04
C GLY A 63 -8.58 22.34 -10.51
N ALA A 64 -7.85 21.27 -10.20
CA ALA A 64 -6.48 21.33 -9.71
C ALA A 64 -5.62 20.28 -10.42
N LYS A 65 -4.34 20.62 -10.63
CA LYS A 65 -3.35 19.66 -11.10
C LYS A 65 -3.18 18.56 -10.04
N PRO A 66 -3.29 17.27 -10.40
CA PRO A 66 -3.05 16.19 -9.45
C PRO A 66 -1.62 16.22 -8.91
N CYS A 67 -1.46 15.91 -7.62
CA CYS A 67 -0.14 15.57 -7.09
C CYS A 67 0.29 14.25 -7.73
N VAL A 68 1.39 14.27 -8.47
CA VAL A 68 1.93 13.09 -9.15
C VAL A 68 3.39 12.90 -8.75
N ALA A 69 3.74 11.68 -8.39
CA ALA A 69 5.13 11.26 -8.34
C ALA A 69 5.51 10.66 -9.70
N SER A 70 6.76 10.86 -10.10
CA SER A 70 7.32 10.18 -11.27
C SER A 70 7.23 8.66 -11.10
N ILE A 71 7.09 7.93 -12.20
CA ILE A 71 6.79 6.49 -12.19
C ILE A 71 7.78 5.63 -11.37
N TYR A 72 9.05 6.04 -11.30
CA TYR A 72 10.09 5.36 -10.51
C TYR A 72 10.43 6.07 -9.18
N GLN A 73 9.52 6.93 -8.71
CA GLN A 73 9.59 7.63 -7.42
C GLN A 73 8.40 7.33 -6.49
N LEU A 74 7.54 6.38 -6.86
CA LEU A 74 6.28 6.08 -6.16
C LEU A 74 6.48 5.53 -4.74
N ASP A 75 7.43 4.61 -4.55
CA ASP A 75 7.64 3.93 -3.28
C ASP A 75 9.12 3.63 -3.01
N GLY A 76 9.42 2.99 -1.88
CA GLY A 76 10.80 2.66 -1.52
C GLY A 76 11.43 1.55 -2.39
N LEU A 77 10.64 0.65 -2.97
CA LEU A 77 11.15 -0.42 -3.83
C LEU A 77 11.61 0.15 -5.16
N VAL A 78 10.76 0.93 -5.84
CA VAL A 78 11.11 1.50 -7.15
C VAL A 78 12.22 2.54 -7.04
N ARG A 79 12.26 3.32 -5.95
CA ARG A 79 13.32 4.30 -5.70
C ARG A 79 14.69 3.68 -5.47
N ARG A 80 14.74 2.49 -4.86
CA ARG A 80 16.00 1.79 -4.56
C ARG A 80 16.42 0.80 -5.64
N ALA A 81 15.61 0.58 -6.68
CA ALA A 81 15.91 -0.36 -7.76
C ALA A 81 16.83 0.27 -8.82
N PRO A 82 18.13 -0.10 -8.91
CA PRO A 82 19.06 0.57 -9.81
C PRO A 82 18.68 0.40 -11.30
N SER A 83 18.13 -0.76 -11.67
CA SER A 83 17.65 -1.02 -13.02
C SER A 83 16.57 -0.03 -13.47
N LEU A 84 15.64 0.33 -12.57
CA LEU A 84 14.60 1.31 -12.84
C LEU A 84 15.16 2.73 -12.85
N GLN A 85 16.09 3.03 -11.94
CA GLN A 85 16.71 4.36 -11.85
C GLN A 85 17.63 4.70 -13.04
N LEU A 86 18.12 3.69 -13.77
CA LEU A 86 18.95 3.86 -14.97
C LEU A 86 18.14 3.98 -16.28
N THR A 87 16.82 3.96 -16.20
CA THR A 87 15.94 4.20 -17.37
C THR A 87 15.91 5.68 -17.76
N ALA A 88 15.45 5.97 -18.98
CA ALA A 88 15.26 7.35 -19.44
C ALA A 88 14.23 8.10 -18.59
N ASP A 89 13.12 7.45 -18.21
CA ASP A 89 12.06 8.07 -17.41
C ASP A 89 12.57 8.49 -16.01
N ALA A 90 13.37 7.64 -15.37
CA ALA A 90 13.98 7.99 -14.08
C ALA A 90 14.98 9.15 -14.20
N ARG A 91 15.79 9.20 -15.27
CA ARG A 91 16.71 10.32 -15.52
C ARG A 91 15.97 11.63 -15.77
N ALA A 92 14.91 11.58 -16.58
CA ALA A 92 14.07 12.75 -16.85
C ALA A 92 13.43 13.27 -15.56
N ALA A 93 12.89 12.38 -14.72
CA ALA A 93 12.33 12.74 -13.42
C ALA A 93 13.34 13.44 -12.49
N ARG A 94 14.57 12.91 -12.37
CA ARG A 94 15.62 13.51 -11.53
C ARG A 94 16.09 14.87 -12.04
N ALA A 95 16.10 15.08 -13.36
CA ALA A 95 16.42 16.38 -13.95
C ALA A 95 15.36 17.44 -13.59
N VAL A 96 14.09 17.06 -13.50
CA VAL A 96 13.00 17.96 -13.06
C VAL A 96 13.14 18.27 -11.57
N GLU A 97 13.42 17.27 -10.72
CA GLU A 97 13.59 17.47 -9.27
C GLU A 97 14.76 18.41 -8.92
N GLY A 98 15.83 18.42 -9.70
CA GLY A 98 16.99 19.30 -9.50
C GLY A 98 16.81 20.76 -9.94
N VAL A 99 15.71 21.11 -10.61
CA VAL A 99 15.43 22.47 -11.11
C VAL A 99 14.47 23.24 -10.18
N VAL A 100 13.87 22.56 -9.20
CA VAL A 100 12.95 23.14 -8.20
C VAL A 100 13.54 23.25 -6.79
N ALA A 101 14.85 23.07 -6.63
CA ALA A 101 15.58 23.25 -5.37
C ALA A 101 16.43 24.52 -5.37
#